data_AF-A0A1H7INY1-F1
#
_entry.id   AF-A0A1H7INY1-F1
#
_cell.length_a   1.000
_cell.length_b   1.000
_cell.length_c   1.000
_cell.angle_alpha   90.00
_cell.angle_beta   90.00
_cell.angle_gamma   90.00
#
_symmetry.space_group_name_H-M   'P 1'
#
loop_
_entity.id
_entity.type
_entity.pdbx_description
1 polymer ?
#
loop_
_entity_poly.entity_id
_entity_poly.type
_entity_poly.pdbx_seq_one_letter_code
_entity_poly.pdbx_strand_id
1 'polypeptide(L)'
;MCRIATTTSKFASVLMSAFFLAGCASKPVIQTQVIEKPVVVQCQVEIPHECKSAYAVDRVSAKDDALTINRAFRAEIEERWACEIKLLAAVKGCNEGMHERMQ
;
A
#
# COMPACT_ATOMS: atom_id res chain seq x y z
N MET A 1 79.18 -24.29 -12.01
CA MET A 1 78.71 -25.68 -12.19
C MET A 1 77.60 -25.96 -11.18
N CYS A 2 76.35 -26.03 -11.63
CA CYS A 2 75.27 -26.78 -10.96
C CYS A 2 74.23 -27.12 -12.04
N ARG A 3 74.04 -28.42 -12.27
CA ARG A 3 73.16 -28.97 -13.32
C ARG A 3 71.71 -28.87 -12.87
N ILE A 4 70.85 -28.31 -13.71
CA ILE A 4 69.40 -28.35 -13.54
C ILE A 4 68.93 -29.70 -14.07
N ALA A 5 68.60 -30.61 -13.14
CA ALA A 5 67.93 -31.86 -13.46
C ALA A 5 66.42 -31.59 -13.54
N THR A 6 65.90 -31.62 -14.75
CA THR A 6 64.48 -31.62 -15.06
C THR A 6 63.85 -32.93 -14.62
N THR A 7 63.10 -32.94 -13.52
CA THR A 7 62.14 -34.01 -13.20
C THR A 7 61.09 -33.49 -12.22
N THR A 8 59.85 -33.97 -12.37
CA THR A 8 58.67 -33.83 -11.47
C THR A 8 57.59 -32.78 -11.79
N SER A 9 57.03 -32.90 -13.00
CA SER A 9 55.75 -32.32 -13.46
C SER A 9 54.49 -32.94 -12.79
N LYS A 10 54.45 -33.09 -11.46
CA LYS A 10 53.26 -33.66 -10.76
C LYS A 10 52.78 -32.90 -9.52
N PHE A 11 53.59 -32.01 -8.94
CA PHE A 11 53.22 -31.31 -7.70
C PHE A 11 52.35 -30.06 -7.92
N ALA A 12 52.41 -29.44 -9.10
CA ALA A 12 51.58 -28.26 -9.40
C ALA A 12 50.08 -28.56 -9.47
N SER A 13 49.70 -29.78 -9.86
CA SER A 13 48.30 -30.17 -10.08
C SER A 13 47.53 -30.40 -8.77
N VAL A 14 48.21 -30.83 -7.70
CA VAL A 14 47.60 -31.10 -6.38
C VAL A 14 47.33 -29.81 -5.60
N LEU A 15 48.19 -28.79 -5.75
CA LEU A 15 47.99 -27.50 -5.09
C LEU A 15 46.82 -26.73 -5.70
N MET A 16 46.60 -26.84 -7.01
CA MET A 16 45.50 -26.16 -7.68
C MET A 16 44.13 -26.69 -7.27
N SER A 17 43.98 -28.01 -7.09
CA SER A 17 42.70 -28.64 -6.71
C SER A 17 42.28 -28.30 -5.26
N ALA A 18 43.23 -28.07 -4.35
CA ALA A 18 42.93 -27.69 -2.97
C ALA A 18 42.26 -26.31 -2.86
N PHE A 19 42.59 -25.36 -3.76
CA PHE A 19 41.95 -24.04 -3.77
C PHE A 19 40.50 -24.08 -4.29
N PHE A 20 40.18 -24.97 -5.23
CA PHE A 20 38.81 -25.13 -5.74
C PHE A 20 37.85 -25.68 -4.67
N LEU A 21 38.34 -26.55 -3.78
CA LEU A 21 37.52 -27.18 -2.73
C LEU A 21 37.32 -26.28 -1.50
N ALA A 22 38.28 -25.39 -1.19
CA ALA A 22 38.19 -24.48 -0.05
C ALA A 22 37.13 -23.37 -0.23
N GLY A 23 36.76 -23.04 -1.47
CA GLY A 23 35.71 -22.05 -1.76
C GLY A 23 34.29 -22.51 -1.43
N CYS A 24 34.03 -23.83 -1.40
CA CYS A 24 32.69 -24.39 -1.22
C CYS A 24 32.25 -24.56 0.24
N ALA A 25 33.14 -24.36 1.22
CA ALA A 25 32.84 -24.49 2.66
C ALA A 25 32.69 -23.13 3.38
N SER A 26 32.59 -22.03 2.63
CA SER A 26 32.45 -20.70 3.22
C SER A 26 31.06 -20.51 3.84
N LYS A 27 31.03 -19.89 5.03
CA LYS A 27 29.78 -19.52 5.71
C LYS A 27 28.94 -18.65 4.78
N PRO A 28 27.64 -18.94 4.58
CA PRO A 28 26.80 -18.11 3.75
C PRO A 28 26.77 -16.69 4.31
N VAL A 29 27.10 -15.71 3.47
CA VAL A 29 27.01 -14.29 3.80
C VAL A 29 25.55 -13.89 3.67
N ILE A 30 24.87 -13.65 4.80
CA ILE A 30 23.50 -13.15 4.82
C ILE A 30 23.56 -11.67 4.44
N GLN A 31 23.19 -11.34 3.21
CA GLN A 31 22.98 -9.96 2.78
C GLN A 31 21.51 -9.59 2.98
N THR A 32 21.23 -8.78 3.99
CA THR A 32 19.93 -8.12 4.12
C THR A 32 19.89 -6.96 3.15
N GLN A 33 19.01 -7.03 2.16
CA GLN A 33 18.74 -5.90 1.26
C GLN A 33 17.45 -5.22 1.69
N VAL A 34 17.47 -3.89 1.74
CA VAL A 34 16.25 -3.11 1.90
C VAL A 34 15.56 -3.09 0.54
N ILE A 35 14.40 -3.74 0.46
CA ILE A 35 13.57 -3.76 -0.74
C ILE A 35 12.34 -2.89 -0.47
N GLU A 36 12.22 -1.79 -1.20
CA GLU A 36 10.99 -0.98 -1.17
C GLU A 36 9.90 -1.73 -1.93
N LYS A 37 8.96 -2.33 -1.20
CA LYS A 37 7.81 -3.01 -1.76
C LYS A 37 6.57 -2.14 -1.56
N PRO A 38 5.86 -1.73 -2.63
CA PRO A 38 4.62 -1.00 -2.46
C PRO A 38 3.61 -1.88 -1.72
N VAL A 39 3.09 -1.36 -0.61
CA VAL A 39 2.04 -2.02 0.17
C VAL A 39 0.71 -1.32 -0.13
N VAL A 40 -0.28 -2.11 -0.54
CA VAL A 40 -1.62 -1.60 -0.82
C VAL A 40 -2.33 -1.31 0.50
N VAL A 41 -2.16 -0.10 1.04
CA VAL A 41 -3.03 0.40 2.11
C VAL A 41 -4.44 0.62 1.56
N GLN A 42 -5.41 -0.03 2.19
CA GLN A 42 -6.84 0.21 1.94
C GLN A 42 -7.13 1.65 2.34
N CYS A 43 -7.72 2.39 1.42
CA CYS A 43 -8.21 3.71 1.75
C CYS A 43 -9.50 3.57 2.57
N GLN A 44 -9.53 4.23 3.72
CA GLN A 44 -10.68 4.26 4.61
C GLN A 44 -11.38 5.60 4.45
N VAL A 45 -12.59 5.59 3.87
CA VAL A 45 -13.43 6.78 3.77
C VAL A 45 -14.21 6.92 5.08
N GLU A 46 -13.88 7.94 5.86
CA GLU A 46 -14.65 8.30 7.05
C GLU A 46 -15.91 9.07 6.65
N ILE A 47 -16.99 8.89 7.41
CA ILE A 47 -18.25 9.61 7.18
C ILE A 47 -18.04 11.08 7.60
N PRO A 48 -18.24 12.07 6.71
CA PRO A 48 -18.11 13.47 7.04
C PRO A 48 -19.03 13.89 8.20
N HIS A 49 -18.59 14.81 9.05
CA HIS A 49 -19.38 15.32 10.18
C HIS A 49 -20.70 15.98 9.75
N GLU A 50 -20.78 16.45 8.51
CA GLU A 50 -21.96 17.05 7.90
C GLU A 50 -23.06 16.02 7.62
N CYS A 51 -22.70 14.75 7.50
CA CYS A 51 -23.64 13.66 7.27
C CYS A 51 -24.42 13.37 8.56
N LYS A 52 -25.71 13.69 8.54
CA LYS A 52 -26.61 13.45 9.67
C LYS A 52 -27.14 12.02 9.64
N SER A 53 -27.30 11.43 10.82
CA SER A 53 -27.98 10.13 11.00
C SER A 53 -29.51 10.24 11.00
N ALA A 54 -30.04 11.45 11.21
CA ALA A 54 -31.46 11.77 11.13
C ALA A 54 -31.65 13.16 10.50
N TYR A 55 -32.61 13.26 9.60
CA TYR A 55 -32.92 14.45 8.81
C TYR A 55 -34.14 15.20 9.34
N ALA A 56 -34.33 16.43 8.86
CA ALA A 56 -35.48 17.25 9.23
C ALA A 56 -36.83 16.54 8.98
N VAL A 57 -36.93 15.70 7.93
CA VAL A 57 -38.15 14.96 7.60
C VAL A 57 -38.46 13.81 8.55
N ASP A 58 -37.46 13.26 9.24
CA ASP A 58 -37.67 12.15 10.19
C ASP A 58 -38.46 12.60 11.43
N ARG A 59 -38.59 13.93 11.60
CA ARG A 59 -39.31 14.56 12.70
C ARG A 59 -40.73 15.00 12.34
N VAL A 60 -41.15 14.90 11.08
CA VAL A 60 -42.50 15.27 10.64
C VAL A 60 -43.37 14.04 10.40
N SER A 61 -44.66 14.19 10.67
CA SER A 61 -45.70 13.19 10.43
C SER A 61 -46.45 13.50 9.15
N ALA A 62 -47.00 12.47 8.50
CA ALA A 62 -47.91 12.65 7.36
C ALA A 62 -49.21 13.40 7.72
N LYS A 63 -49.48 13.61 9.02
CA LYS A 63 -50.63 14.38 9.51
C LYS A 63 -50.32 15.86 9.76
N ASP A 64 -49.06 16.26 9.65
CA ASP A 64 -48.66 17.65 9.85
C ASP A 64 -49.16 18.54 8.71
N ASP A 65 -49.18 19.84 8.96
CA ASP A 65 -49.54 20.81 7.93
C ASP A 65 -48.56 20.79 6.75
N ALA A 66 -49.09 21.01 5.55
CA ALA A 66 -48.31 21.01 4.31
C ALA A 66 -47.14 22.01 4.33
N LEU A 67 -47.29 23.17 4.97
CA LEU A 67 -46.20 24.14 5.08
C LEU A 67 -45.05 23.61 5.94
N THR A 68 -45.37 22.92 7.03
CA THR A 68 -44.41 22.28 7.94
C THR A 68 -43.63 21.17 7.23
N ILE A 69 -44.34 20.31 6.50
CA ILE A 69 -43.73 19.23 5.70
C ILE A 69 -42.80 19.80 4.62
N ASN A 70 -43.25 20.82 3.88
CA ASN A 70 -42.44 21.44 2.82
C ASN A 70 -41.16 22.10 3.36
N ARG A 71 -41.21 22.69 4.56
CA ARG A 71 -40.01 23.26 5.21
C ARG A 71 -39.02 22.16 5.61
N ALA A 72 -39.51 21.03 6.13
CA ALA A 72 -38.67 19.89 6.47
C ALA A 72 -37.97 19.32 5.22
N PHE A 73 -38.68 19.16 4.10
CA PHE A 73 -38.06 18.71 2.84
C PHE A 73 -36.97 19.67 2.34
N ARG A 74 -37.22 20.98 2.37
CA ARG A 74 -36.19 21.95 1.96
C ARG A 74 -34.95 21.89 2.85
N ALA A 75 -35.14 21.72 4.16
CA ALA A 75 -34.02 21.54 5.09
C ALA A 75 -33.25 20.24 4.82
N GLU A 76 -33.94 19.12 4.57
CA GLU A 76 -33.29 17.84 4.26
C GLU A 76 -32.45 17.91 2.99
N ILE A 77 -32.93 18.58 1.93
CA ILE A 77 -32.18 18.72 0.67
C ILE A 77 -30.83 19.39 0.92
N GLU A 78 -30.82 20.50 1.67
CA GLU A 78 -29.58 21.22 2.00
C GLU A 78 -28.66 20.37 2.89
N GLU A 79 -29.22 19.66 3.87
CA GLU A 79 -28.47 18.77 4.77
C GLU A 79 -27.80 17.61 4.01
N ARG A 80 -28.53 16.97 3.08
CA ARG A 80 -28.01 15.87 2.26
C ARG A 80 -26.98 16.35 1.26
N TRP A 81 -27.21 17.50 0.63
CA TRP A 81 -26.29 18.03 -0.36
C TRP A 81 -24.91 18.31 0.25
N ALA A 82 -24.86 18.91 1.45
CA ALA A 82 -23.61 19.17 2.15
C ALA A 82 -22.80 17.88 2.44
N CYS A 83 -23.48 16.80 2.84
CA CYS A 83 -22.88 15.49 3.04
C CYS A 83 -22.36 14.89 1.72
N GLU A 84 -23.18 14.91 0.67
CA GLU A 84 -22.86 14.30 -0.62
C GLU A 84 -21.61 14.91 -1.27
N ILE A 85 -21.48 16.24 -1.28
CA ILE A 85 -20.30 16.91 -1.83
C ILE A 85 -19.02 16.40 -1.15
N LYS A 86 -19.03 16.35 0.19
CA LYS A 86 -17.85 15.96 0.98
C LYS A 86 -17.55 14.48 0.86
N LEU A 87 -18.58 13.64 0.83
CA LEU A 87 -18.43 12.20 0.63
C LEU A 87 -17.86 11.90 -0.76
N LEU A 88 -18.36 12.56 -1.80
CA LEU A 88 -17.83 12.44 -3.17
C LEU A 88 -16.37 12.88 -3.25
N ALA A 89 -16.01 13.99 -2.60
CA ALA A 89 -14.62 14.45 -2.54
C ALA A 89 -13.70 13.43 -1.84
N ALA A 90 -14.14 12.87 -0.72
CA ALA A 90 -13.39 11.85 0.01
C ALA A 90 -13.19 10.57 -0.81
N VAL A 91 -14.24 10.09 -1.49
CA VAL A 91 -14.18 8.93 -2.39
C VAL A 91 -13.27 9.20 -3.60
N LYS A 92 -13.31 10.41 -4.16
CA LYS A 92 -12.44 10.77 -5.28
C LYS A 92 -10.96 10.74 -4.89
N GLY A 93 -10.59 11.36 -3.77
CA GLY A 93 -9.21 11.32 -3.27
C GLY A 93 -8.75 9.89 -2.94
N CYS A 94 -9.66 9.06 -2.43
CA CYS A 94 -9.44 7.64 -2.19
C CYS A 94 -9.04 6.88 -3.47
N ASN A 95 -9.77 7.13 -4.56
CA ASN A 95 -9.56 6.47 -5.85
C ASN A 95 -8.32 7.00 -6.59
N GLU A 96 -8.01 8.29 -6.49
CA GLU A 96 -6.81 8.88 -7.09
C GLU A 96 -5.53 8.24 -6.52
N GLY A 97 -5.46 8.07 -5.19
CA GLY A 97 -4.35 7.37 -4.53
C GLY A 97 -4.29 5.86 -4.82
N MET A 98 -5.33 5.26 -5.40
CA MET A 98 -5.27 3.88 -5.93
C MET A 98 -4.71 3.84 -7.35
N HIS A 99 -5.04 4.81 -8.20
CA HIS A 99 -4.57 4.85 -9.59
C HIS A 99 -3.08 5.17 -9.73
N GLU A 100 -2.52 6.06 -8.90
CA GLU A 100 -1.07 6.33 -8.88
C GLU A 100 -0.23 5.13 -8.44
N ARG A 101 -0.82 4.19 -7.67
CA ARG A 101 -0.13 2.98 -7.18
C ARG A 101 -0.23 1.77 -8.11
N MET A 102 -0.98 1.88 -9.21
CA MET A 102 -1.15 0.83 -10.22
C MET A 102 -0.33 1.07 -11.50
N GLN A 103 0.39 2.20 -11.58
CA GLN A 103 1.36 2.51 -12.65
C GLN A 103 2.79 2.24 -12.16
#